data_AF-A0A3D1PPA9-F1
#
_entry.id   AF-A0A3D1PPA9-F1
#
_cell.length_a   1.000
_cell.length_b   1.000
_cell.length_c   1.000
_cell.angle_alpha   90.00
_cell.angle_beta   90.00
_cell.angle_gamma   90.00
#
_symmetry.space_group_name_H-M   'P 1'
#
loop_
_entity.id
_entity.type
_entity.pdbx_description
1 polymer ?
#
loop_
_entity_poly.entity_id
_entity_poly.type
_entity_poly.pdbx_seq_one_letter_code
_entity_poly.pdbx_strand_id
1 'polypeptide(L)'
;GFRHSLQTAIDLDPENITVHTLTLKRASNLVVEHRAADYADVAAMVESCELLEKAGYRPYYLYRQKGTLQNLENVGWCKPGYECLYNIYIMEEVHTILSAGAGGSTKLVAPGARHGKIERIFNYKYPTEYIDRFDTILARKEGVKQFYDQYPSCGESARPQAHGGV
;
A
#
# COMPACT_ATOMS: atom_id res chain seq x y z
N GLY A 1 -19.21 4.34 17.81
CA GLY A 1 -17.95 3.70 18.26
C GLY A 1 -17.50 2.67 17.23
N PHE A 2 -16.27 2.17 17.34
CA PHE A 2 -15.64 1.30 16.34
C PHE A 2 -16.52 0.13 15.86
N ARG A 3 -17.07 -0.66 16.80
CA ARG A 3 -17.90 -1.82 16.48
C ARG A 3 -19.12 -1.48 15.59
N HIS A 4 -19.76 -0.34 15.84
CA HIS A 4 -20.89 0.11 15.03
C HIS A 4 -20.46 0.49 13.61
N SER A 5 -19.32 1.19 13.47
CA SER A 5 -18.75 1.50 12.16
C SER A 5 -18.31 0.25 11.40
N LEU A 6 -17.71 -0.72 12.10
CA LEU A 6 -17.33 -2.00 11.53
C LEU A 6 -18.55 -2.78 11.03
N GLN A 7 -19.61 -2.88 11.84
CA GLN A 7 -20.86 -3.51 11.43
C GLN A 7 -21.47 -2.81 10.22
N THR A 8 -21.51 -1.47 10.22
CA THR A 8 -22.02 -0.70 9.08
C THR A 8 -21.22 -0.99 7.81
N ALA A 9 -19.88 -1.08 7.90
CA ALA A 9 -19.04 -1.44 6.76
C ALA A 9 -19.30 -2.86 6.26
N ILE A 10 -19.53 -3.82 7.16
CA ILE A 10 -19.93 -5.19 6.81
C ILE A 10 -21.30 -5.20 6.11
N ASP A 11 -22.26 -4.44 6.60
CA ASP A 11 -23.62 -4.37 6.05
C ASP A 11 -23.68 -3.75 4.65
N LEU A 12 -22.68 -2.93 4.29
CA LEU A 12 -22.48 -2.42 2.92
C LEU A 12 -21.94 -3.49 1.95
N ASP A 13 -21.57 -4.66 2.47
CA ASP A 13 -21.15 -5.85 1.75
C ASP A 13 -19.98 -5.69 0.74
N PRO A 14 -18.92 -4.89 1.04
CA PRO A 14 -17.80 -4.69 0.11
C PRO A 14 -17.02 -5.99 -0.14
N GLU A 15 -16.23 -6.04 -1.23
CA GLU A 15 -15.31 -7.16 -1.42
C GLU A 15 -14.10 -7.10 -0.47
N ASN A 16 -13.76 -5.90 0.01
CA ASN A 16 -12.55 -5.64 0.79
C ASN A 16 -12.78 -4.58 1.89
N ILE A 17 -12.23 -4.83 3.08
CA ILE A 17 -12.22 -3.91 4.23
C ILE A 17 -10.80 -3.88 4.78
N THR A 18 -10.23 -2.68 4.99
CA THR A 18 -8.94 -2.54 5.68
C THR A 18 -9.13 -1.86 7.02
N VAL A 19 -8.64 -2.50 8.08
CA VAL A 19 -8.66 -1.95 9.44
C VAL A 19 -7.29 -1.33 9.73
N HIS A 20 -7.29 -0.04 10.05
CA HIS A 20 -6.08 0.70 10.42
C HIS A 20 -6.08 1.04 11.91
N THR A 21 -4.95 0.80 12.55
CA THR A 21 -4.70 1.30 13.91
C THR A 21 -4.20 2.74 13.87
N LEU A 22 -4.65 3.53 14.84
CA LEU A 22 -4.33 4.95 14.88
C LEU A 22 -2.81 5.18 15.02
N THR A 23 -2.26 6.00 14.12
CA THR A 23 -0.89 6.51 14.22
C THR A 23 -0.94 7.93 14.79
N LEU A 24 -0.51 8.11 16.04
CA LEU A 24 -0.41 9.44 16.64
C LEU A 24 0.78 10.20 16.05
N LYS A 25 0.52 11.21 15.22
CA LYS A 25 1.57 12.13 14.76
C LYS A 25 1.95 13.08 15.90
N ARG A 26 3.26 13.26 16.14
CA ARG A 26 3.82 14.13 17.20
C ARG A 26 3.29 15.57 17.21
N ALA A 27 2.83 16.08 16.07
CA ALA A 27 2.29 17.43 15.92
C ALA A 27 0.74 17.49 16.01
N SER A 28 0.06 16.38 16.36
CA SER A 28 -1.38 16.40 16.58
C SER A 28 -1.70 16.79 18.02
N ASN A 29 -2.75 17.59 18.21
CA ASN A 29 -3.23 18.04 19.53
C ASN A 29 -3.57 16.88 20.48
N LEU A 30 -3.73 15.66 19.96
CA LEU A 30 -4.04 14.43 20.70
C LEU A 30 -2.89 13.88 21.57
N VAL A 31 -1.66 14.38 21.42
CA VAL A 31 -0.48 13.76 22.07
C VAL A 31 -0.37 14.07 23.58
N VAL A 32 -1.14 15.04 24.09
CA VAL A 32 -0.90 15.62 25.43
C VAL A 32 -1.72 15.00 26.57
N GLU A 33 -2.87 14.34 26.34
CA GLU A 33 -3.78 14.02 27.46
C GLU A 33 -4.14 12.53 27.75
N HIS A 34 -4.01 11.54 26.85
CA HIS A 34 -4.75 10.26 27.04
C HIS A 34 -4.03 8.91 26.88
N ARG A 35 -2.70 8.85 27.03
CA ARG A 35 -1.92 7.64 26.69
C ARG A 35 -2.39 6.31 27.29
N ALA A 36 -2.91 6.24 28.52
CA ALA A 36 -3.18 4.96 29.19
C ALA A 36 -4.59 4.39 28.92
N ALA A 37 -5.62 5.24 28.84
CA ALA A 37 -7.00 4.82 28.54
C ALA A 37 -7.14 4.33 27.09
N ASP A 38 -6.36 4.93 26.18
CA ASP A 38 -6.34 4.58 24.76
C ASP A 38 -5.89 3.12 24.49
N TYR A 39 -5.17 2.47 25.41
CA TYR A 39 -4.62 1.11 25.17
C TYR A 39 -5.65 -0.02 25.29
N ALA A 40 -6.49 -0.01 26.33
CA ALA A 40 -7.51 -1.04 26.54
C ALA A 40 -8.58 -0.99 25.43
N ASP A 41 -8.90 0.22 24.98
CA ASP A 41 -9.84 0.45 23.89
C ASP A 41 -9.34 -0.11 22.56
N VAL A 42 -8.05 0.05 22.23
CA VAL A 42 -7.50 -0.46 20.97
C VAL A 42 -7.46 -1.99 20.94
N ALA A 43 -7.12 -2.66 22.05
CA ALA A 43 -7.16 -4.12 22.11
C ALA A 43 -8.59 -4.64 21.87
N ALA A 44 -9.59 -4.05 22.53
CA ALA A 44 -11.00 -4.40 22.34
C ALA A 44 -11.50 -4.11 20.90
N MET A 45 -10.98 -3.06 20.26
CA MET A 45 -11.24 -2.77 18.86
C MET A 45 -10.66 -3.85 17.93
N VAL A 46 -9.43 -4.29 18.18
CA VAL A 46 -8.81 -5.37 17.39
C VAL A 46 -9.56 -6.69 17.59
N GLU A 47 -9.96 -7.01 18.82
CA GLU A 47 -10.81 -8.19 19.10
C GLU A 47 -12.13 -8.12 18.35
N SER A 48 -12.74 -6.93 18.23
CA SER A 48 -13.99 -6.73 17.48
C SER A 48 -13.88 -7.08 16.00
N CYS A 49 -12.67 -7.20 15.44
CA CYS A 49 -12.46 -7.68 14.07
C CYS A 49 -12.89 -9.14 13.85
N GLU A 50 -13.16 -9.92 14.91
CA GLU A 50 -13.79 -11.26 14.77
C GLU A 50 -15.12 -11.21 13.99
N LEU A 51 -15.80 -10.04 13.97
CA LEU A 51 -17.03 -9.83 13.20
C LEU A 51 -16.79 -9.96 11.69
N LEU A 52 -15.59 -9.62 11.21
CA LEU A 52 -15.21 -9.78 9.80
C LEU A 52 -15.10 -11.26 9.44
N GLU A 53 -14.49 -12.08 10.30
CA GLU A 53 -14.41 -13.53 10.08
C GLU A 53 -15.79 -14.19 10.05
N LYS A 54 -16.66 -13.80 11.00
CA LYS A 54 -18.05 -14.25 11.09
C LYS A 54 -18.86 -13.82 9.86
N ALA A 55 -18.54 -12.68 9.27
CA ALA A 55 -19.12 -12.19 8.02
C ALA A 55 -18.47 -12.78 6.75
N GLY A 56 -17.54 -13.73 6.88
CA GLY A 56 -16.94 -14.45 5.76
C GLY A 56 -15.68 -13.83 5.16
N TYR A 57 -15.17 -12.73 5.73
CA TYR A 57 -13.91 -12.14 5.31
C TYR A 57 -12.72 -12.95 5.86
N ARG A 58 -11.58 -12.87 5.20
CA ARG A 58 -10.31 -13.47 5.60
C ARG A 58 -9.19 -12.42 5.56
N PRO A 59 -8.27 -12.41 6.53
CA PRO A 59 -7.13 -11.52 6.48
C PRO A 59 -6.20 -12.00 5.35
N TYR A 60 -5.74 -11.09 4.50
CA TYR A 60 -4.92 -11.45 3.33
C TYR A 60 -3.63 -10.62 3.18
N TYR A 61 -3.53 -9.47 3.84
CA TYR A 61 -2.27 -8.77 3.98
C TYR A 61 -2.19 -8.00 5.28
N LEU A 62 -0.96 -7.76 5.70
CA LEU A 62 -0.63 -7.08 6.93
C LEU A 62 0.55 -6.14 6.70
N TYR A 63 0.48 -4.94 7.25
CA TYR A 63 1.64 -4.07 7.29
C TYR A 63 1.70 -3.27 8.59
N ARG A 64 2.93 -2.92 8.99
CA ARG A 64 3.18 -2.12 10.18
C ARG A 64 3.59 -0.71 9.77
N GLN A 65 2.85 0.28 10.26
CA GLN A 65 3.18 1.68 10.02
C GLN A 65 4.07 2.23 11.12
N LYS A 66 5.18 2.88 10.76
CA LYS A 66 6.08 3.48 11.74
C LYS A 66 5.35 4.53 12.57
N GLY A 67 5.32 4.34 13.89
CA GLY A 67 4.66 5.25 14.84
C GLY A 67 3.19 4.95 15.11
N THR A 68 2.66 3.78 14.70
CA THR A 68 1.38 3.28 15.23
C THR A 68 1.47 3.10 16.73
N LEU A 69 0.36 3.35 17.44
CA LEU A 69 0.25 3.05 18.85
C LEU A 69 0.63 1.57 19.08
N GLN A 70 1.59 1.30 19.97
CA GLN A 70 2.11 -0.03 20.30
C GLN A 70 2.58 -0.93 19.14
N ASN A 71 2.96 -0.37 17.99
CA ASN A 71 3.40 -1.17 16.82
C ASN A 71 2.32 -2.16 16.34
N LEU A 72 1.05 -1.84 16.57
CA LEU A 72 -0.07 -2.64 16.11
C LEU A 72 -0.17 -2.60 14.58
N GLU A 73 -0.85 -3.62 14.06
CA GLU A 73 -0.82 -3.98 12.66
C GLU A 73 -2.04 -3.43 11.94
N ASN A 74 -1.85 -2.98 10.69
CA ASN A 74 -2.95 -2.69 9.79
C ASN A 74 -3.21 -3.94 8.96
N VAL A 75 -4.46 -4.40 8.95
CA VAL A 75 -4.85 -5.67 8.33
C VAL A 75 -5.91 -5.43 7.29
N GLY A 76 -5.66 -5.95 6.08
CA GLY A 76 -6.67 -6.04 5.04
C GLY A 76 -7.43 -7.35 5.10
N TRP A 77 -8.73 -7.25 4.98
CA TRP A 77 -9.69 -8.34 5.01
C TRP A 77 -10.44 -8.37 3.68
N CYS A 78 -10.60 -9.55 3.09
CA CYS A 78 -11.34 -9.71 1.85
C CYS A 78 -12.24 -10.94 1.89
N LYS A 79 -13.27 -10.94 1.06
CA LYS A 79 -13.98 -12.18 0.73
C LYS A 79 -13.03 -13.11 -0.05
N PRO A 80 -13.17 -14.44 0.06
CA PRO A 80 -12.32 -15.38 -0.69
C PRO A 80 -12.36 -15.10 -2.20
N GLY A 81 -11.19 -15.03 -2.84
CA GLY A 81 -11.07 -14.76 -4.28
C GLY A 81 -11.06 -13.27 -4.65
N TYR A 82 -11.17 -12.37 -3.68
CA TYR A 82 -11.10 -10.90 -3.86
C TYR A 82 -9.83 -10.30 -3.24
N GLU A 83 -8.77 -11.09 -3.13
CA GLU A 83 -7.47 -10.62 -2.66
C GLU A 83 -6.93 -9.55 -3.62
N CYS A 84 -6.64 -8.36 -3.10
CA CYS A 84 -6.05 -7.30 -3.92
C CYS A 84 -4.57 -7.60 -4.16
N LEU A 85 -4.26 -8.27 -5.27
CA LEU A 85 -2.90 -8.59 -5.69
C LEU A 85 -2.01 -7.35 -5.78
N TYR A 86 -2.57 -6.21 -6.19
CA TYR A 86 -1.84 -4.94 -6.23
C TYR A 86 -1.32 -4.55 -4.83
N ASN A 87 -2.15 -4.66 -3.78
CA ASN A 87 -1.74 -4.37 -2.40
C ASN A 87 -0.62 -5.32 -1.94
N ILE A 88 -0.64 -6.58 -2.37
CA ILE A 88 0.42 -7.54 -2.05
C ILE A 88 1.71 -7.15 -2.77
N TYR A 89 1.65 -6.93 -4.09
CA TYR A 89 2.85 -6.66 -4.91
C TYR A 89 3.53 -5.33 -4.57
N ILE A 90 2.75 -4.30 -4.20
CA ILE A 90 3.34 -3.02 -3.79
C ILE A 90 4.10 -3.15 -2.47
N MET A 91 3.57 -3.93 -1.52
CA MET A 91 4.16 -4.15 -0.19
C MET A 91 5.36 -5.09 -0.23
N GLU A 92 5.31 -6.14 -1.06
CA GLU A 92 6.43 -7.05 -1.32
C GLU A 92 7.56 -6.40 -2.14
N GLU A 93 7.32 -5.19 -2.66
CA GLU A 93 8.26 -4.44 -3.48
C GLU A 93 8.80 -5.21 -4.70
N VAL A 94 7.97 -6.06 -5.30
CA VAL A 94 8.36 -6.91 -6.44
C VAL A 94 8.04 -6.29 -7.81
N HIS A 95 7.19 -5.27 -7.85
CA HIS A 95 6.76 -4.62 -9.10
C HIS A 95 7.16 -3.14 -9.16
N THR A 96 7.51 -2.73 -10.37
CA THR A 96 7.65 -1.33 -10.74
C THR A 96 6.30 -0.65 -10.83
N ILE A 97 6.24 0.57 -10.31
CA ILE A 97 5.06 1.43 -10.30
C ILE A 97 5.41 2.70 -11.03
N LEU A 98 4.74 2.97 -12.13
CA LEU A 98 4.86 4.22 -12.87
C LEU A 98 3.81 5.20 -12.35
N SER A 99 4.25 6.41 -12.03
CA SER A 99 3.35 7.44 -11.50
C SER A 99 3.30 8.66 -12.43
N ALA A 100 2.09 9.14 -12.67
CA ALA A 100 1.77 10.37 -13.37
C ALA A 100 1.04 11.34 -12.43
N GLY A 101 1.14 12.65 -12.70
CA GLY A 101 0.52 13.70 -11.90
C GLY A 101 1.38 14.22 -10.73
N ALA A 102 0.97 15.37 -10.18
CA ALA A 102 1.63 16.00 -9.03
C ALA A 102 1.58 15.08 -7.79
N GLY A 103 2.65 15.11 -6.98
CA GLY A 103 2.81 14.24 -5.80
C GLY A 103 3.15 12.78 -6.12
N GLY A 104 3.18 12.41 -7.40
CA GLY A 104 3.50 11.07 -7.84
C GLY A 104 4.95 10.64 -7.57
N SER A 105 5.14 9.35 -7.30
CA SER A 105 6.47 8.72 -7.17
C SER A 105 6.49 7.46 -8.03
N THR A 106 7.30 7.47 -9.08
CA THR A 106 7.64 6.22 -9.78
C THR A 106 8.57 5.40 -8.87
N LYS A 107 8.28 4.11 -8.68
CA LYS A 107 9.14 3.14 -7.97
C LYS A 107 9.65 2.13 -8.99
N LEU A 108 10.96 2.07 -9.17
CA LEU A 108 11.62 1.12 -10.06
C LEU A 108 12.22 0.00 -9.23
N VAL A 109 11.95 -1.25 -9.61
CA VAL A 109 12.44 -2.45 -8.94
C VAL A 109 13.33 -3.23 -9.90
N ALA A 110 14.51 -3.62 -9.41
CA ALA A 110 15.43 -4.46 -10.15
C ALA A 110 14.79 -5.83 -10.46
N PRO A 111 14.84 -6.28 -11.72
CA PRO A 111 14.19 -7.52 -12.14
C PRO A 111 14.89 -8.75 -11.56
N GLY A 112 14.13 -9.83 -11.35
CA GLY A 112 14.66 -11.15 -10.99
C GLY A 112 15.15 -11.31 -9.54
N ALA A 113 15.08 -10.27 -8.70
CA ALA A 113 15.49 -10.35 -7.30
C ALA A 113 14.37 -9.87 -6.36
N ARG A 114 13.94 -10.75 -5.43
CA ARG A 114 13.14 -10.32 -4.27
C ARG A 114 14.02 -9.46 -3.37
N HIS A 115 13.55 -8.28 -2.99
CA HIS A 115 14.34 -7.23 -2.31
C HIS A 115 15.54 -6.71 -3.13
N GLY A 116 15.40 -6.69 -4.46
CA GLY A 116 16.39 -6.06 -5.35
C GLY A 116 16.50 -4.55 -5.14
N LYS A 117 17.43 -3.93 -5.88
CA LYS A 117 17.62 -2.47 -5.85
C LYS A 117 16.32 -1.75 -6.19
N ILE A 118 15.96 -0.75 -5.37
CA ILE A 118 14.81 0.11 -5.60
C ILE A 118 15.27 1.54 -5.85
N GLU A 119 14.84 2.13 -6.95
CA GLU A 119 15.02 3.55 -7.25
C GLU A 119 13.68 4.27 -7.33
N ARG A 120 13.67 5.57 -7.04
CA ARG A 120 12.46 6.38 -7.07
C ARG A 120 12.66 7.65 -7.88
N ILE A 121 11.71 7.95 -8.75
CA ILE A 121 11.65 9.19 -9.52
C ILE A 121 10.43 9.97 -9.04
N PHE A 122 10.68 11.13 -8.42
CA PHE A 122 9.63 11.96 -7.82
C PHE A 122 9.16 13.06 -8.76
N ASN A 123 7.84 13.18 -8.85
CA ASN A 123 7.18 14.34 -9.43
C ASN A 123 7.14 15.49 -8.39
N TYR A 124 6.94 16.73 -8.84
CA TYR A 124 6.72 17.84 -7.91
C TYR A 124 5.46 17.60 -7.09
N LYS A 125 5.53 17.92 -5.79
CA LYS A 125 4.43 17.71 -4.86
C LYS A 125 3.22 18.58 -5.17
N TYR A 126 3.46 19.84 -5.49
CA TYR A 126 2.43 20.84 -5.68
C TYR A 126 2.06 20.99 -7.16
N PRO A 127 0.77 21.20 -7.49
CA PRO A 127 0.31 21.27 -8.88
C PRO A 127 0.99 22.37 -9.70
N THR A 128 1.22 23.55 -9.11
CA THR A 128 1.88 24.69 -9.77
C THR A 128 3.26 24.32 -10.29
N GLU A 129 4.13 23.81 -9.41
CA GLU A 129 5.48 23.39 -9.81
C GLU A 129 5.46 22.19 -10.76
N TYR A 130 4.46 21.31 -10.65
CA TYR A 130 4.31 20.18 -11.58
C TYR A 130 4.02 20.65 -13.01
N ILE A 131 3.17 21.66 -13.16
CA ILE A 131 2.79 22.24 -14.44
C ILE A 131 3.92 23.12 -14.98
N ASP A 132 4.41 24.08 -14.19
CA ASP A 132 5.40 25.07 -14.62
C ASP A 132 6.75 24.44 -14.96
N ARG A 133 7.05 23.26 -14.40
CA ARG A 133 8.31 22.54 -14.59
C ARG A 133 8.11 21.16 -15.21
N PHE A 134 7.08 21.01 -16.03
CA PHE A 134 6.74 19.74 -16.66
C PHE A 134 7.90 19.14 -17.45
N ASP A 135 8.66 19.95 -18.19
CA ASP A 135 9.82 19.48 -18.96
C ASP A 135 10.91 18.85 -18.07
N THR A 136 11.10 19.39 -16.85
CA THR A 136 12.02 18.78 -15.88
C THR A 136 11.50 17.42 -15.41
N ILE A 137 10.19 17.27 -15.23
CA ILE A 137 9.59 15.98 -14.89
C ILE A 137 9.74 14.99 -16.04
N LEU A 138 9.49 15.42 -17.28
CA LEU A 138 9.65 14.58 -18.46
C LEU A 138 11.09 14.08 -18.59
N ALA A 139 12.08 14.97 -18.47
CA ALA A 139 13.50 14.59 -18.48
C ALA A 139 13.87 13.61 -17.36
N ARG A 140 13.29 13.74 -16.16
CA ARG A 140 13.49 12.76 -15.08
C ARG A 140 12.93 11.39 -15.41
N LYS A 141 11.87 11.28 -16.23
CA LYS A 141 11.28 9.98 -16.63
C LYS A 141 12.18 9.18 -17.57
N GLU A 142 13.16 9.81 -18.22
CA GLU A 142 14.23 9.09 -18.92
C GLU A 142 15.03 8.16 -17.98
N GLY A 143 15.03 8.46 -16.68
CA GLY A 143 15.60 7.59 -15.64
C GLY A 143 14.98 6.19 -15.60
N VAL A 144 13.74 6.01 -16.07
CA VAL A 144 13.12 4.67 -16.18
C VAL A 144 13.90 3.81 -17.18
N LYS A 145 14.19 4.35 -18.36
CA LYS A 145 14.97 3.66 -19.39
C LYS A 145 16.39 3.40 -18.89
N GLN A 146 17.05 4.41 -18.35
CA GLN A 146 18.42 4.31 -17.82
C GLN A 146 18.57 3.27 -16.71
N PHE A 147 17.55 3.10 -15.87
CA PHE A 147 17.53 2.05 -14.86
C PHE A 147 17.48 0.65 -15.49
N TYR A 148 16.59 0.43 -16.46
CA TYR A 148 16.40 -0.89 -17.07
C TYR A 148 17.45 -1.27 -18.11
N ASP A 149 18.13 -0.29 -18.73
CA ASP A 149 19.28 -0.54 -19.61
C ASP A 149 20.43 -1.26 -18.86
N GLN A 150 20.47 -1.19 -17.52
CA GLN A 150 21.43 -1.94 -16.69
C GLN A 150 21.09 -3.44 -16.58
N TYR A 151 19.91 -3.87 -17.05
CA TYR A 151 19.40 -5.24 -16.95
C TYR A 151 19.02 -5.81 -18.33
N PRO A 152 19.99 -5.98 -19.26
CA PRO A 152 19.73 -6.33 -20.67
C PRO A 152 19.05 -7.70 -20.87
N SER A 153 19.14 -8.61 -19.88
CA SER A 153 18.50 -9.93 -19.93
C SER A 153 16.97 -9.92 -19.78
N CYS A 154 16.36 -8.76 -19.45
CA CYS A 154 14.90 -8.68 -19.28
C CYS A 154 14.09 -8.61 -20.58
N GLY A 155 14.76 -8.42 -21.73
CA GLY A 155 14.09 -8.43 -23.03
C GLY A 155 13.69 -9.83 -23.52
N GLU A 156 14.26 -10.89 -22.98
CA GLU A 156 14.04 -12.27 -23.46
C GLU A 156 12.87 -12.97 -22.77
N SER A 157 12.51 -12.58 -21.55
CA SER A 157 11.41 -13.18 -20.76
C SER A 157 10.01 -12.66 -21.13
N ALA A 158 9.92 -11.65 -21.99
CA ALA A 158 8.66 -11.06 -22.46
C ALA A 158 8.05 -11.77 -23.70
N ARG A 159 8.58 -12.93 -24.10
CA ARG A 159 7.87 -13.76 -25.08
C ARG A 159 6.65 -14.37 -24.38
N PRO A 160 5.42 -14.14 -24.85
CA PRO A 160 4.27 -14.82 -24.28
C PRO A 160 4.53 -16.33 -24.39
N GLN A 161 4.58 -17.02 -23.25
CA GLN A 161 4.47 -18.46 -23.26
C GLN A 161 3.11 -18.75 -23.87
N ALA A 162 3.10 -19.39 -25.03
CA ALA A 162 1.88 -19.88 -25.63
C ALA A 162 1.21 -20.80 -24.60
N HIS A 163 0.11 -20.35 -24.01
CA HIS A 163 -0.75 -21.21 -23.21
C HIS A 163 -1.31 -22.26 -24.18
N GLY A 164 -0.65 -23.41 -24.23
CA GLY A 164 -1.20 -24.62 -24.83
C GLY A 164 -2.45 -25.00 -24.07
N GLY A 165 -3.56 -25.06 -24.80
CA GLY A 165 -4.82 -25.55 -24.27
C GLY A 165 -4.72 -27.01 -23.84
N VAL A 166 -5.48 -27.33 -22.81
CA VAL A 166 -6.18 -28.61 -22.63
C VAL A 166 -7.52 -28.28 -22.01
#